data_AF-A0A954PII8-F1
#
_entry.id   AF-A0A954PII8-F1
#
_cell.length_a   1.000
_cell.length_b   1.000
_cell.length_c   1.000
_cell.angle_alpha   90.00
_cell.angle_beta   90.00
_cell.angle_gamma   90.00
#
_symmetry.space_group_name_H-M   'P 1'
#
loop_
_entity.id
_entity.type
_entity.pdbx_description
1 polymer ?
#
loop_
_entity_poly.entity_id
_entity_poly.type
_entity_poly.pdbx_seq_one_letter_code
_entity_poly.pdbx_strand_id
1 'polypeptide(L)'
;IFAGPGVKAGQRCTQPAELLDIYPTLIELASLPKRDDLEGISLAPQLKDAAAKRERPAVTSHNQGNHGVRSENWRYIRYADGTEELYDMVNDPNEWTNVAYRQENAAIIEEHKKWIPKIDVPPAPNSASRVLTYDKETDEAVWEGKTVKRGDPIPE
;
A
#
# COMPACT_ATOMS: atom_id res chain seq x y z
N ILE A 1 -13.84 11.35 -3.77
CA ILE A 1 -15.32 11.27 -3.75
C ILE A 1 -15.76 10.75 -5.11
N PHE A 2 -16.62 9.74 -5.16
CA PHE A 2 -17.28 9.30 -6.39
C PHE A 2 -18.74 9.76 -6.36
N ALA A 3 -19.24 10.28 -7.47
CA ALA A 3 -20.63 10.69 -7.62
C ALA A 3 -21.05 10.52 -9.08
N GLY A 4 -22.25 10.00 -9.31
CA GLY A 4 -22.78 9.79 -10.66
C GLY A 4 -23.68 8.56 -10.74
N PRO A 5 -24.12 8.21 -11.97
CA PRO A 5 -24.92 7.01 -12.22
C PRO A 5 -24.22 5.75 -11.70
N GLY A 6 -24.97 4.85 -11.06
CA GLY A 6 -24.43 3.61 -10.50
C GLY A 6 -23.73 3.73 -9.15
N VAL A 7 -23.60 4.96 -8.60
CA VAL A 7 -23.06 5.20 -7.25
C VAL A 7 -24.21 5.50 -6.28
N LYS A 8 -24.29 4.77 -5.17
CA LYS A 8 -25.31 4.99 -4.15
C LYS A 8 -24.97 6.23 -3.32
N ALA A 9 -25.85 7.22 -3.34
CA ALA A 9 -25.64 8.50 -2.68
C ALA A 9 -25.58 8.39 -1.14
N GLY A 10 -24.79 9.28 -0.52
CA GLY A 10 -24.74 9.44 0.94
C GLY A 10 -24.04 8.31 1.71
N GLN A 11 -23.46 7.32 1.03
CA GLN A 11 -22.73 6.25 1.69
C GLN A 11 -21.28 6.64 2.02
N ARG A 12 -20.75 6.03 3.09
CA ARG A 12 -19.34 6.10 3.49
C ARG A 12 -18.78 4.69 3.52
N CYS A 13 -17.87 4.38 2.59
CA CYS A 13 -17.10 3.14 2.61
C CYS A 13 -15.85 3.35 3.46
N THR A 14 -15.57 2.40 4.36
CA THR A 14 -14.36 2.39 5.21
C THR A 14 -13.32 1.37 4.76
N GLN A 15 -13.63 0.58 3.72
CA GLN A 15 -12.68 -0.33 3.10
C GLN A 15 -11.54 0.48 2.46
N PRO A 16 -10.28 0.02 2.55
CA PRO A 16 -9.16 0.63 1.84
C PRO A 16 -9.38 0.62 0.32
N ALA A 17 -8.84 1.62 -0.36
CA ALA A 17 -8.85 1.72 -1.82
C ALA A 17 -7.49 2.26 -2.30
N GLU A 18 -7.14 1.91 -3.53
CA GLU A 18 -5.90 2.32 -4.19
C GLU A 18 -6.19 3.33 -5.31
N LEU A 19 -5.19 4.14 -5.66
CA LEU A 19 -5.29 5.00 -6.85
C LEU A 19 -5.44 4.17 -8.13
N LEU A 20 -4.81 2.99 -8.18
CA LEU A 20 -4.86 2.07 -9.33
C LEU A 20 -6.27 1.51 -9.57
N ASP A 21 -7.13 1.50 -8.55
CA ASP A 21 -8.51 1.02 -8.67
C ASP A 21 -9.39 1.96 -9.50
N ILE A 22 -9.00 3.23 -9.67
CA ILE A 22 -9.81 4.22 -10.39
C ILE A 22 -10.04 3.79 -11.84
N TYR A 23 -8.98 3.39 -12.54
CA TYR A 23 -9.10 3.05 -13.96
C TYR A 23 -10.02 1.85 -14.24
N PRO A 24 -9.87 0.67 -13.60
CA PRO A 24 -10.80 -0.44 -13.78
C PRO A 24 -12.23 -0.10 -13.33
N THR A 25 -12.39 0.75 -12.32
CA THR A 25 -13.72 1.27 -11.92
C THR A 25 -14.37 2.07 -13.03
N LEU A 26 -13.63 2.98 -13.69
CA LEU A 26 -14.14 3.77 -14.80
C LEU A 26 -14.47 2.93 -16.03
N ILE A 27 -13.67 1.89 -16.31
CA ILE A 27 -13.97 0.92 -17.39
C ILE A 27 -15.33 0.26 -17.14
N GLU A 28 -15.59 -0.23 -15.92
CA GLU A 28 -16.86 -0.88 -15.59
C GLU A 28 -18.04 0.10 -15.64
N LEU A 29 -17.90 1.28 -15.04
CA LEU A 29 -18.97 2.29 -15.02
C LEU A 29 -19.33 2.82 -16.41
N ALA A 30 -18.36 2.85 -17.33
CA ALA A 30 -18.56 3.27 -18.72
C ALA A 30 -18.93 2.11 -19.66
N SER A 31 -19.09 0.88 -19.15
CA SER A 31 -19.35 -0.33 -19.95
C SER A 31 -18.32 -0.56 -21.06
N LEU A 32 -17.05 -0.25 -20.78
CA LEU A 32 -15.93 -0.46 -21.71
C LEU A 32 -15.40 -1.90 -21.64
N PRO A 33 -14.64 -2.37 -22.64
CA PRO A 33 -14.04 -3.70 -22.62
C PRO A 33 -13.15 -3.92 -21.39
N LYS A 34 -13.32 -5.09 -20.74
CA LYS A 34 -12.51 -5.48 -19.58
C LYS A 34 -11.04 -5.60 -19.97
N ARG A 35 -10.17 -5.21 -19.03
CA ARG A 35 -8.73 -5.40 -19.09
C ARG A 35 -8.28 -6.36 -17.99
N ASP A 36 -7.36 -7.25 -18.31
CA ASP A 36 -6.76 -8.24 -17.40
C ASP A 36 -5.29 -7.93 -17.06
N ASP A 37 -4.74 -6.85 -17.63
CA ASP A 37 -3.38 -6.36 -17.39
C ASP A 37 -3.30 -5.29 -16.28
N LEU A 38 -4.42 -5.01 -15.61
CA LEU A 38 -4.50 -3.98 -14.56
C LEU A 38 -4.25 -4.56 -13.18
N GLU A 39 -3.44 -3.86 -12.39
CA GLU A 39 -3.17 -4.21 -10.99
C GLU A 39 -4.25 -3.71 -10.03
N GLY A 40 -5.02 -2.67 -10.39
CA GLY A 40 -6.18 -2.24 -9.60
C GLY A 40 -7.38 -3.17 -9.77
N ILE A 41 -8.35 -3.08 -8.86
CA ILE A 41 -9.65 -3.73 -8.99
C ILE A 41 -10.78 -2.69 -9.03
N SER A 42 -11.88 -3.02 -9.67
CA SER A 42 -13.04 -2.12 -9.71
C SER A 42 -13.65 -1.94 -8.32
N LEU A 43 -13.92 -0.68 -7.94
CA LEU A 43 -14.64 -0.30 -6.72
C LEU A 43 -16.16 -0.32 -6.92
N ALA A 44 -16.67 -0.70 -8.09
CA ALA A 44 -18.10 -0.67 -8.38
C ALA A 44 -18.97 -1.42 -7.34
N PRO A 45 -18.54 -2.57 -6.76
CA PRO A 45 -19.27 -3.18 -5.64
C PRO A 45 -19.41 -2.24 -4.44
N GLN A 46 -18.32 -1.59 -4.02
CA GLN A 46 -18.30 -0.64 -2.89
C GLN A 46 -19.05 0.66 -3.19
N LEU A 47 -19.09 1.08 -4.47
CA LEU A 47 -19.85 2.26 -4.90
C LEU A 47 -21.36 2.01 -4.89
N LYS A 48 -21.80 0.76 -5.12
CA LYS A 48 -23.21 0.35 -5.03
C LYS A 48 -23.63 0.06 -3.60
N ASP A 49 -22.74 -0.56 -2.83
CA ASP A 49 -22.92 -0.83 -1.41
C ASP A 49 -21.61 -0.66 -0.63
N ALA A 50 -21.53 0.39 0.17
CA ALA A 50 -20.37 0.65 1.03
C ALA A 50 -20.02 -0.46 2.04
N ALA A 51 -20.92 -1.42 2.30
CA ALA A 51 -20.62 -2.59 3.12
C ALA A 51 -19.96 -3.75 2.33
N ALA A 52 -19.93 -3.68 0.99
CA ALA A 52 -19.35 -4.72 0.16
C ALA A 52 -17.85 -4.86 0.47
N LYS A 53 -17.44 -6.08 0.84
CA LYS A 53 -16.04 -6.38 1.15
C LYS A 53 -15.18 -6.25 -0.10
N ARG A 54 -14.01 -5.63 0.07
CA ARG A 54 -12.96 -5.65 -0.94
C ARG A 54 -12.36 -7.06 -0.97
N GLU A 55 -12.03 -7.54 -2.17
CA GLU A 55 -11.49 -8.90 -2.35
C GLU A 55 -10.06 -9.06 -1.79
N ARG A 56 -9.26 -7.99 -1.84
CA ARG A 56 -7.87 -7.99 -1.38
C ARG A 56 -7.50 -6.68 -0.68
N PRO A 57 -6.47 -6.66 0.19
CA PRO A 57 -5.95 -5.43 0.79
C PRO A 57 -5.53 -4.40 -0.26
N ALA A 58 -5.44 -3.13 0.15
CA ALA A 58 -4.79 -2.09 -0.64
C ALA A 58 -3.27 -2.17 -0.49
N VAL A 59 -2.53 -2.08 -1.60
CA VAL A 59 -1.06 -2.10 -1.61
C VAL A 59 -0.50 -0.74 -2.02
N THR A 60 0.57 -0.30 -1.35
CA THR A 60 1.30 0.92 -1.70
C THR A 60 2.79 0.61 -1.70
N SER A 61 3.48 0.99 -2.77
CA SER A 61 4.94 0.84 -2.89
C SER A 61 5.61 2.20 -2.91
N HIS A 62 6.77 2.33 -2.26
CA HIS A 62 7.58 3.54 -2.31
C HIS A 62 9.05 3.20 -2.51
N ASN A 63 9.52 3.31 -3.76
CA ASN A 63 10.81 2.75 -4.18
C ASN A 63 10.89 1.22 -3.95
N GLN A 64 12.00 0.63 -4.42
CA GLN A 64 12.20 -0.81 -4.35
C GLN A 64 12.30 -1.28 -2.89
N GLY A 65 11.66 -2.41 -2.57
CA GLY A 65 11.76 -3.09 -1.28
C GLY A 65 10.85 -2.53 -0.19
N ASN A 66 10.26 -1.34 -0.37
CA ASN A 66 9.39 -0.71 0.63
C ASN A 66 7.92 -0.79 0.21
N HIS A 67 7.13 -1.51 0.99
CA HIS A 67 5.71 -1.73 0.71
C HIS A 67 4.86 -1.62 1.96
N GLY A 68 3.68 -1.02 1.80
CA GLY A 68 2.59 -1.06 2.76
C GLY A 68 1.43 -1.90 2.22
N VAL A 69 0.83 -2.71 3.09
CA VAL A 69 -0.37 -3.50 2.83
C VAL A 69 -1.43 -3.10 3.86
N ARG A 70 -2.54 -2.55 3.40
CA ARG A 70 -3.64 -2.04 4.23
C ARG A 70 -4.89 -2.90 4.01
N SER A 71 -5.22 -3.73 5.00
CA SER A 71 -6.53 -4.40 5.07
C SER A 71 -7.53 -3.51 5.79
N GLU A 72 -8.72 -4.00 6.16
CA GLU A 72 -9.72 -3.19 6.88
C GLU A 72 -9.21 -2.75 8.27
N ASN A 73 -8.64 -3.68 9.03
CA ASN A 73 -8.29 -3.46 10.44
C ASN A 73 -6.79 -3.33 10.70
N TRP A 74 -5.94 -3.65 9.71
CA TRP A 74 -4.50 -3.66 9.90
C TRP A 74 -3.77 -2.90 8.80
N ARG A 75 -2.64 -2.31 9.14
CA ARG A 75 -1.63 -1.85 8.19
C ARG A 75 -0.31 -2.53 8.51
N TYR A 76 0.21 -3.26 7.54
CA TYR A 76 1.52 -3.87 7.58
C TYR A 76 2.47 -3.09 6.69
N ILE A 77 3.69 -2.85 7.13
CA ILE A 77 4.74 -2.19 6.35
C ILE A 77 6.00 -3.06 6.40
N ARG A 78 6.64 -3.26 5.25
CA ARG A 78 7.96 -3.88 5.13
C ARG A 78 8.90 -2.89 4.48
N TYR A 79 10.07 -2.70 5.06
CA TYR A 79 11.13 -1.86 4.51
C TYR A 79 12.17 -2.67 3.76
N ALA A 80 12.95 -1.99 2.91
CA ALA A 80 14.02 -2.59 2.13
C ALA A 80 15.11 -3.24 3.00
N ASP A 81 15.32 -2.73 4.22
CA ASP A 81 16.25 -3.29 5.21
C ASP A 81 15.72 -4.53 5.93
N GLY A 82 14.47 -4.92 5.67
CA GLY A 82 13.82 -6.09 6.25
C GLY A 82 13.14 -5.81 7.59
N THR A 83 13.19 -4.57 8.11
CA THR A 83 12.37 -4.19 9.26
C THR A 83 10.89 -4.18 8.88
N GLU A 84 10.04 -4.47 9.87
CA GLU A 84 8.61 -4.66 9.70
C GLU A 84 7.85 -3.84 10.75
N GLU A 85 6.73 -3.26 10.31
CA GLU A 85 5.77 -2.58 11.17
C GLU A 85 4.38 -3.15 10.97
N LEU A 86 3.60 -3.18 12.05
CA LEU A 86 2.20 -3.55 12.03
C LEU A 86 1.43 -2.61 12.95
N TYR A 87 0.34 -2.06 12.44
CA TYR A 87 -0.54 -1.14 13.15
C TYR A 87 -1.97 -1.66 13.17
N ASP A 88 -2.58 -1.62 14.36
CA ASP A 88 -4.01 -1.88 14.55
C ASP A 88 -4.78 -0.60 14.21
N MET A 89 -5.44 -0.60 13.07
CA MET A 89 -6.11 0.60 12.55
C MET A 89 -7.50 0.83 13.16
N VAL A 90 -7.94 -0.06 14.05
CA VAL A 90 -9.15 0.11 14.85
C VAL A 90 -8.80 0.84 16.15
N ASN A 91 -7.75 0.39 16.84
CA ASN A 91 -7.38 0.90 18.17
C ASN A 91 -6.27 1.97 18.12
N ASP A 92 -5.48 2.02 17.05
CA ASP A 92 -4.39 2.97 16.82
C ASP A 92 -4.46 3.56 15.39
N PRO A 93 -5.51 4.33 15.06
CA PRO A 93 -5.71 4.88 13.72
C PRO A 93 -4.64 5.90 13.29
N ASN A 94 -3.79 6.36 14.21
CA ASN A 94 -2.70 7.29 13.96
C ASN A 94 -1.33 6.60 13.86
N GLU A 95 -1.28 5.26 13.97
CA GLU A 95 -0.08 4.46 13.73
C GLU A 95 1.08 4.80 14.68
N TRP A 96 0.79 5.04 15.95
CA TRP A 96 1.79 5.41 16.95
C TRP A 96 2.53 4.22 17.53
N THR A 97 1.88 3.06 17.59
CA THR A 97 2.39 1.87 18.26
C THR A 97 2.59 0.75 17.26
N ASN A 98 3.84 0.54 16.85
CA ASN A 98 4.21 -0.66 16.11
C ASN A 98 3.99 -1.89 17.01
N VAL A 99 3.22 -2.88 16.54
CA VAL A 99 2.94 -4.14 17.26
C VAL A 99 3.44 -5.38 16.50
N ALA A 100 4.32 -5.21 15.51
CA ALA A 100 4.84 -6.33 14.70
C ALA A 100 5.67 -7.34 15.51
N TYR A 101 6.35 -6.90 16.58
CA TYR A 101 7.18 -7.76 17.42
C TYR A 101 6.38 -8.70 18.34
N ARG A 102 5.06 -8.53 18.41
CA ARG A 102 4.21 -9.34 19.29
C ARG A 102 3.86 -10.67 18.63
N GLN A 103 4.15 -11.77 19.30
CA GLN A 103 4.02 -13.11 18.74
C GLN A 103 2.57 -13.42 18.31
N GLU A 104 1.58 -12.90 19.03
CA GLU A 104 0.16 -13.06 18.70
C GLU A 104 -0.22 -12.49 17.32
N ASN A 105 0.57 -11.55 16.79
CA ASN A 105 0.31 -10.89 15.52
C ASN A 105 0.97 -11.58 14.32
N ALA A 106 1.75 -12.66 14.54
CA ALA A 106 2.50 -13.34 13.48
C ALA A 106 1.58 -13.82 12.33
N ALA A 107 0.40 -14.35 12.64
CA ALA A 107 -0.55 -14.81 11.63
C ALA A 107 -1.08 -13.66 10.75
N ILE A 108 -1.28 -12.47 11.33
CA ILE A 108 -1.73 -11.28 10.59
C ILE A 108 -0.62 -10.83 9.63
N ILE A 109 0.63 -10.80 10.10
CA ILE A 109 1.80 -10.44 9.29
C ILE A 109 1.94 -11.40 8.10
N GLU A 110 1.90 -12.72 8.35
CA GLU A 110 2.04 -13.71 7.28
C GLU A 110 0.89 -13.62 6.26
N GLU A 111 -0.32 -13.26 6.67
CA GLU A 111 -1.42 -12.98 5.74
C GLU A 111 -1.13 -11.75 4.87
N HIS A 112 -0.61 -10.66 5.46
CA HIS A 112 -0.29 -9.44 4.70
C HIS A 112 0.91 -9.64 3.76
N LYS A 113 1.91 -10.44 4.16
CA LYS A 113 3.08 -10.77 3.34
C LYS A 113 2.72 -11.41 1.99
N LYS A 114 1.60 -12.13 1.90
CA LYS A 114 1.11 -12.72 0.65
C LYS A 114 0.80 -11.68 -0.43
N TRP A 115 0.50 -10.45 -0.03
CA TRP A 115 0.10 -9.35 -0.92
C TRP A 115 1.26 -8.45 -1.33
N ILE A 116 2.46 -8.71 -0.82
CA ILE A 116 3.65 -8.01 -1.26
C ILE A 116 3.93 -8.32 -2.75
N PRO A 117 4.23 -7.30 -3.57
CA PRO A 117 4.56 -7.51 -4.98
C PRO A 117 5.69 -8.52 -5.17
N LYS A 118 5.47 -9.51 -6.03
CA LYS A 118 6.50 -10.50 -6.42
C LYS A 118 7.52 -9.90 -7.39
N ILE A 119 7.07 -8.94 -8.20
CA ILE A 119 7.90 -8.19 -9.13
C ILE A 119 8.17 -6.84 -8.48
N ASP A 120 9.42 -6.62 -8.08
CA ASP A 120 9.87 -5.41 -7.40
C ASP A 120 11.17 -4.94 -8.05
N VAL A 121 11.02 -4.05 -9.02
CA VAL A 121 12.11 -3.60 -9.91
C VAL A 121 12.76 -2.34 -9.34
N PRO A 122 14.06 -2.13 -9.62
CA PRO A 122 14.73 -0.89 -9.26
C PRO A 122 14.08 0.31 -9.99
N PRO A 123 14.37 1.55 -9.52
CA PRO A 123 13.95 2.75 -10.23
C PRO A 123 14.30 2.71 -11.71
N ALA A 124 13.42 3.27 -12.55
CA ALA A 124 13.67 3.35 -13.98
C ALA A 124 14.98 4.11 -14.26
N PRO A 125 15.72 3.75 -15.33
CA PRO A 125 16.94 4.47 -15.70
C PRO A 125 16.69 5.99 -15.78
N ASN A 126 17.63 6.77 -15.25
CA ASN A 126 17.59 8.23 -15.17
C ASN A 126 16.53 8.83 -14.21
N SER A 127 15.90 8.03 -13.33
CA SER A 127 15.12 8.57 -12.22
C SER A 127 16.04 9.37 -11.29
N ALA A 128 15.66 10.62 -10.98
CA ALA A 128 16.51 11.53 -10.19
C ALA A 128 15.82 12.13 -8.96
N SER A 129 14.49 12.09 -8.88
CA SER A 129 13.73 12.71 -7.79
C SER A 129 13.00 11.65 -6.98
N ARG A 130 12.97 11.84 -5.65
CA ARG A 130 12.34 10.91 -4.68
C ARG A 130 12.84 9.47 -4.79
N VAL A 131 14.08 9.30 -5.25
CA VAL A 131 14.74 7.99 -5.38
C VAL A 131 15.37 7.63 -4.04
N LEU A 132 14.93 6.50 -3.50
CA LEU A 132 15.51 5.85 -2.32
C LEU A 132 16.00 4.46 -2.74
N THR A 133 17.28 4.18 -2.55
CA THR A 133 17.83 2.83 -2.69
C THR A 133 18.46 2.39 -1.38
N TYR A 134 18.51 1.08 -1.14
CA TYR A 134 19.12 0.51 0.04
C TYR A 134 20.01 -0.67 -0.35
N ASP A 135 21.24 -0.66 0.14
CA ASP A 135 22.21 -1.73 -0.04
C ASP A 135 22.30 -2.57 1.24
N LYS A 136 21.92 -3.84 1.14
CA LYS A 136 21.93 -4.79 2.24
C LYS A 136 23.33 -5.21 2.68
N GLU A 137 24.31 -5.17 1.78
CA GLU A 137 25.68 -5.61 2.07
C GLU A 137 26.43 -4.55 2.89
N THR A 138 26.12 -3.28 2.66
CA THR A 138 26.78 -2.13 3.31
C THR A 138 25.95 -1.48 4.42
N ASP A 139 24.65 -1.82 4.54
CA ASP A 139 23.68 -1.16 5.45
C ASP A 139 23.57 0.35 5.16
N GLU A 140 23.66 0.73 3.87
CA GLU A 140 23.60 2.13 3.42
C GLU A 140 22.31 2.40 2.64
N ALA A 141 21.61 3.48 3.00
CA ALA A 141 20.54 4.05 2.19
C ALA A 141 21.07 5.20 1.34
N VAL A 142 20.54 5.39 0.13
CA VAL A 142 20.83 6.55 -0.72
C VAL A 142 19.52 7.26 -1.01
N TRP A 143 19.39 8.48 -0.49
CA TRP A 143 18.26 9.38 -0.75
C TRP A 143 18.71 10.48 -1.71
N GLU A 144 18.11 10.52 -2.91
CA GLU A 144 18.38 11.53 -3.94
C GLU A 144 19.90 11.74 -4.20
N GLY A 145 20.62 10.62 -4.32
CA GLY A 145 22.06 10.59 -4.58
C GLY A 145 22.95 10.88 -3.38
N LYS A 146 22.38 11.09 -2.18
CA LYS A 146 23.12 11.27 -0.93
C LYS A 146 23.02 10.02 -0.07
N THR A 147 24.15 9.47 0.34
CA THR A 147 24.18 8.38 1.32
C THR A 147 23.68 8.89 2.66
N VAL A 148 22.77 8.13 3.28
CA VAL A 148 22.23 8.31 4.62
C VAL A 148 22.61 7.09 5.45
N LYS A 149 23.24 7.33 6.59
CA LYS A 149 23.68 6.31 7.54
C LYS A 149 22.84 6.36 8.80
N ARG A 150 22.72 5.23 9.51
CA ARG A 150 21.91 5.14 10.75
C ARG A 150 22.30 6.15 11.84
N GLY A 151 23.54 6.61 11.85
CA GLY A 151 24.06 7.59 12.80
C GLY A 151 23.99 9.05 12.35
N ASP A 152 23.51 9.32 11.13
CA ASP A 152 23.36 10.69 10.65
C ASP A 152 22.29 11.44 11.45
N PRO A 153 22.45 12.76 11.67
CA PRO A 153 21.44 13.55 12.38
C PRO A 153 20.13 13.57 11.57
N ILE A 154 19.00 13.49 12.28
CA ILE A 154 17.69 13.67 11.67
C ILE A 154 17.58 15.14 11.22
N PRO A 155 17.25 15.42 9.94
CA PRO A 155 17.05 16.78 9.47
C PRO A 155 15.96 17.50 10.29
N GLU A 156 16.19 18.78 10.61
CA GLU A 156 15.20 19.65 11.27
C GLU A 156 14.01 19.98 10.36
#